data_AF-A0A2U3QI82-F1
#
_entry.id   AF-A0A2U3QI82-F1
#
_cell.length_a   1.000
_cell.length_b   1.000
_cell.length_c   1.000
_cell.angle_alpha   90.00
_cell.angle_beta   90.00
_cell.angle_gamma   90.00
#
_symmetry.space_group_name_H-M   'P 1'
#
loop_
_entity.id
_entity.type
_entity.pdbx_description
1 polymer ?
#
loop_
_entity_poly.entity_id
_entity_poly.type
_entity_poly.pdbx_seq_one_letter_code
_entity_poly.pdbx_strand_id
1 'polypeptide(L)'
;MDFKMLDEEVSRRGLIKGAAGLAGVVALTAGGLGFLSKAEAAKKGAGELPFPYKKFTDAEIKEAGNIAHDNWFKGFCSYAALSGGLTILRRKIGEPYTSFPMELTTFAHGGTSGWGGTCGTLIGAGVLSTLCAGPKIGEAINNEVCNFYATSALPIFVPDHPKAQIKTTSTSNSPLCHLSVGKWMQKEGVGFLSPQQMDRCGRLAADMCMKTIEYLNLWADGKFEAKTKAPVMANEIPSQNNCTECHGSNIPKTSGKFGTGLDLLKSGH
;
A
#
# COMPACT_ATOMS: atom_id res chain seq x y z
N MET A 1 -9.47 20.86 -49.00
CA MET A 1 -8.38 21.36 -48.14
C MET A 1 -7.89 20.17 -47.33
N ASP A 2 -6.76 19.64 -47.77
CA ASP A 2 -6.12 18.42 -47.26
C ASP A 2 -5.57 18.61 -45.85
N PHE A 3 -5.91 17.70 -44.94
CA PHE A 3 -5.20 17.48 -43.68
C PHE A 3 -4.09 16.46 -43.93
N LYS A 4 -3.01 16.90 -44.59
CA LYS A 4 -1.71 16.25 -44.56
C LYS A 4 -0.79 17.20 -43.81
N MET A 5 -0.49 16.87 -42.56
CA MET A 5 0.78 17.12 -41.87
C MET A 5 0.61 16.73 -40.40
N LEU A 6 1.64 16.10 -39.84
CA LEU A 6 1.76 15.53 -38.49
C LEU A 6 1.38 14.05 -38.36
N ASP A 7 1.74 13.25 -39.37
CA ASP A 7 2.30 11.92 -39.12
C ASP A 7 3.82 12.04 -39.33
N GLU A 8 4.56 12.20 -38.23
CA GLU A 8 6.01 11.98 -38.24
C GLU A 8 6.45 11.50 -36.85
N GLU A 9 6.54 10.17 -36.75
CA GLU A 9 7.48 9.40 -35.94
C GLU A 9 8.02 10.04 -34.65
N VAL A 10 7.32 9.83 -33.53
CA VAL A 10 8.00 9.77 -32.22
C VAL A 10 8.80 8.47 -32.16
N SER A 11 9.95 8.49 -32.84
CA SER A 11 10.93 7.41 -32.84
C SER A 11 11.50 7.21 -31.44
N ARG A 12 11.56 5.94 -31.01
CA ARG A 12 12.10 5.43 -29.73
C ARG A 12 13.55 5.85 -29.41
N ARG A 13 14.18 6.70 -30.23
CA ARG A 13 15.51 7.30 -30.04
C ARG A 13 15.51 8.68 -29.35
N GLY A 14 14.36 9.34 -29.20
CA GLY A 14 14.26 10.64 -28.51
C GLY A 14 14.45 10.57 -26.98
N LEU A 15 14.16 9.42 -26.37
CA LEU A 15 14.27 9.22 -24.92
C LEU A 15 15.70 8.94 -24.41
N ILE A 16 16.70 8.86 -25.29
CA ILE A 16 18.09 8.52 -24.91
C ILE A 16 19.02 9.77 -24.86
N LYS A 17 18.56 10.95 -25.28
CA LYS A 17 19.42 12.17 -25.32
C LYS A 17 19.06 13.27 -24.31
N GLY A 18 18.23 12.97 -23.31
CA GLY A 18 17.87 13.91 -22.23
C GLY A 18 18.67 13.77 -20.93
N ALA A 19 19.73 12.95 -20.90
CA ALA A 19 20.46 12.59 -19.67
C ALA A 19 21.94 13.02 -19.68
N ALA A 20 22.23 14.26 -20.08
CA ALA A 20 23.56 14.83 -19.96
C ALA A 20 23.47 16.16 -19.19
N GLY A 21 23.58 16.10 -17.86
CA GLY A 21 23.53 17.29 -17.00
C GLY A 21 23.55 17.03 -15.49
N LEU A 22 24.69 16.51 -15.01
CA LEU A 22 25.20 16.51 -13.62
C LEU A 22 24.55 15.65 -12.50
N ALA A 23 25.44 14.79 -11.96
CA ALA A 23 25.49 14.16 -10.63
C ALA A 23 24.67 12.88 -10.36
N GLY A 24 25.33 11.73 -10.58
CA GLY A 24 25.01 10.46 -9.88
C GLY A 24 24.50 9.32 -10.77
N VAL A 25 25.33 8.79 -11.67
CA VAL A 25 25.00 7.58 -12.45
C VAL A 25 25.17 6.33 -11.57
N VAL A 26 24.06 5.71 -11.18
CA VAL A 26 24.03 4.25 -10.92
C VAL A 26 23.45 3.61 -12.16
N ALA A 27 24.28 2.87 -12.89
CA ALA A 27 23.93 2.17 -14.10
C ALA A 27 22.77 1.18 -13.87
N LEU A 28 21.70 1.35 -14.64
CA LEU A 28 20.57 0.43 -14.71
C LEU A 28 20.99 -0.80 -15.52
N THR A 29 21.48 -1.83 -14.84
CA THR A 29 21.42 -3.21 -15.36
C THR A 29 20.26 -3.93 -14.67
N ALA A 30 19.36 -4.48 -15.49
CA ALA A 30 18.32 -5.40 -15.04
C ALA A 30 19.01 -6.60 -14.36
N GLY A 31 19.02 -6.61 -13.03
CA GLY A 31 19.75 -7.57 -12.20
C GLY A 31 20.25 -7.03 -10.85
N GLY A 32 20.28 -5.70 -10.66
CA GLY A 32 20.88 -5.06 -9.47
C GLY A 32 19.95 -4.76 -8.29
N LEU A 33 19.01 -5.65 -7.92
CA LEU A 33 18.21 -5.47 -6.69
C LEU A 33 18.97 -5.81 -5.39
N GLY A 34 20.23 -6.24 -5.49
CA GLY A 34 20.96 -6.92 -4.41
C GLY A 34 21.96 -6.11 -3.57
N PHE A 35 22.14 -4.80 -3.76
CA PHE A 35 23.31 -4.11 -3.14
C PHE A 35 23.06 -2.81 -2.38
N LEU A 36 21.85 -2.57 -1.86
CA LEU A 36 21.75 -1.70 -0.68
C LEU A 36 22.02 -2.55 0.56
N SER A 37 23.31 -2.73 0.88
CA SER A 37 23.72 -3.47 2.07
C SER A 37 23.38 -2.70 3.35
N LYS A 38 23.22 -3.42 4.47
CA LYS A 38 22.95 -2.89 5.83
C LYS A 38 23.82 -1.69 6.24
N ALA A 39 25.00 -1.51 5.65
CA ALA A 39 25.95 -0.48 6.02
C ALA A 39 25.48 0.95 5.71
N GLU A 40 24.66 1.17 4.67
CA GLU A 40 24.18 2.51 4.31
C GLU A 40 22.92 2.94 5.08
N ALA A 41 22.11 1.98 5.55
CA ALA A 41 20.94 2.27 6.39
C ALA A 41 21.31 2.68 7.83
N ALA A 42 22.50 2.32 8.29
CA ALA A 42 22.94 2.57 9.67
C ALA A 42 23.55 3.97 9.91
N LYS A 43 23.81 4.77 8.85
CA LYS A 43 24.51 6.07 8.95
C LYS A 43 23.65 7.31 8.68
N LYS A 44 22.37 7.14 8.37
CA LYS A 44 21.49 8.24 7.97
C LYS A 44 20.78 8.84 9.19
N GLY A 45 20.88 10.17 9.32
CA GLY A 45 20.25 10.93 10.41
C GLY A 45 18.73 10.90 10.32
N ALA A 46 18.04 11.43 11.34
CA ALA A 46 16.59 11.36 11.52
C ALA A 46 15.73 11.94 10.37
N GLY A 47 16.32 12.54 9.34
CA GLY A 47 15.65 13.07 8.15
C GLY A 47 15.89 12.30 6.85
N GLU A 48 16.68 11.23 6.85
CA GLU A 48 17.04 10.52 5.61
C GLU A 48 16.60 9.05 5.61
N LEU A 49 16.01 8.61 4.50
CA LEU A 49 15.63 7.22 4.28
C LEU A 49 16.78 6.39 3.68
N PRO A 50 16.84 5.07 3.94
CA PRO A 50 15.99 4.32 4.89
C PRO A 50 16.36 4.60 6.35
N PHE A 51 15.38 4.42 7.25
CA PHE A 51 15.62 4.32 8.68
C PHE A 51 16.25 2.95 9.03
N PRO A 52 17.00 2.84 10.15
CA PRO A 52 17.63 1.59 10.56
C PRO A 52 16.59 0.48 10.76
N TYR A 53 16.78 -0.71 10.18
CA TYR A 53 15.83 -1.80 10.31
C TYR A 53 16.41 -2.97 11.13
N LYS A 54 15.61 -3.50 12.08
CA LYS A 54 15.91 -4.72 12.83
C LYS A 54 14.80 -5.73 12.58
N LYS A 55 15.20 -6.94 12.17
CA LYS A 55 14.28 -8.04 11.86
C LYS A 55 13.32 -8.34 13.01
N PHE A 56 12.12 -8.71 12.63
CA PHE A 56 11.06 -9.15 13.52
C PHE A 56 11.15 -10.68 13.65
N THR A 57 10.96 -11.17 14.87
CA THR A 57 10.69 -12.59 15.13
C THR A 57 9.22 -12.91 14.80
N ASP A 58 8.88 -14.19 14.66
CA ASP A 58 7.49 -14.61 14.38
C ASP A 58 6.52 -14.13 15.47
N ALA A 59 6.95 -14.13 16.73
CA ALA A 59 6.17 -13.61 17.85
C ALA A 59 5.93 -12.09 17.71
N GLU A 60 6.94 -11.33 17.29
CA GLU A 60 6.81 -9.89 17.05
C GLU A 60 5.93 -9.58 15.82
N ILE A 61 5.94 -10.43 14.79
CA ILE A 61 5.03 -10.31 13.64
C ILE A 61 3.58 -10.51 14.10
N LYS A 62 3.32 -11.56 14.91
CA LYS A 62 1.98 -11.77 15.49
C LYS A 62 1.55 -10.59 16.37
N GLU A 63 2.46 -10.08 17.21
CA GLU A 63 2.21 -8.91 18.05
C GLU A 63 1.87 -7.68 17.20
N ALA A 64 2.64 -7.41 16.14
CA ALA A 64 2.38 -6.31 15.22
C ALA A 64 1.00 -6.44 14.55
N GLY A 65 0.58 -7.66 14.20
CA GLY A 65 -0.77 -7.94 13.69
C GLY A 65 -1.87 -7.57 14.69
N ASN A 66 -1.74 -7.98 15.96
CA ASN A 66 -2.70 -7.61 17.01
C ASN A 66 -2.73 -6.09 17.24
N ILE A 67 -1.56 -5.44 17.31
CA ILE A 67 -1.47 -3.97 17.44
C ILE A 67 -2.17 -3.28 16.28
N ALA A 68 -1.91 -3.70 15.04
CA ALA A 68 -2.56 -3.15 13.85
C ALA A 68 -4.08 -3.32 13.90
N HIS A 69 -4.56 -4.51 14.24
CA HIS A 69 -6.00 -4.78 14.39
C HIS A 69 -6.66 -3.85 15.42
N ASP A 70 -6.10 -3.74 16.62
CA ASP A 70 -6.68 -2.89 17.67
C ASP A 70 -6.59 -1.40 17.32
N ASN A 71 -5.51 -0.98 16.66
CA ASN A 71 -5.33 0.41 16.25
C ASN A 71 -6.20 0.84 15.08
N TRP A 72 -6.83 -0.10 14.36
CA TRP A 72 -7.85 0.23 13.38
C TRP A 72 -9.01 1.00 14.00
N PHE A 73 -9.38 0.67 15.24
CA PHE A 73 -10.44 1.34 15.99
C PHE A 73 -10.02 2.69 16.57
N LYS A 74 -8.76 3.12 16.36
CA LYS A 74 -8.24 4.43 16.80
C LYS A 74 -7.97 5.37 15.64
N GLY A 75 -7.45 4.86 14.52
CA GLY A 75 -7.01 5.68 13.39
C GLY A 75 -7.29 5.08 12.01
N PHE A 76 -8.12 4.03 11.95
CA PHE A 76 -8.50 3.31 10.73
C PHE A 76 -7.32 2.64 10.00
N CYS A 77 -7.57 2.19 8.77
CA CYS A 77 -6.77 1.18 8.06
C CYS A 77 -5.32 1.57 7.78
N SER A 78 -5.04 2.80 7.36
CA SER A 78 -3.66 3.21 7.06
C SER A 78 -2.81 3.37 8.32
N TYR A 79 -3.33 4.10 9.30
CA TYR A 79 -2.73 4.22 10.62
C TYR A 79 -2.48 2.84 11.24
N ALA A 80 -3.49 1.97 11.24
CA ALA A 80 -3.42 0.62 11.76
C ALA A 80 -2.27 -0.19 11.15
N ALA A 81 -2.23 -0.30 9.82
CA ALA A 81 -1.24 -1.09 9.11
C ALA A 81 0.19 -0.59 9.35
N LEU A 82 0.38 0.73 9.41
CA LEU A 82 1.65 1.35 9.77
C LEU A 82 2.00 1.09 11.26
N SER A 83 1.02 1.25 12.15
CA SER A 83 1.20 1.23 13.60
C SER A 83 1.73 -0.09 14.15
N GLY A 84 1.29 -1.22 13.56
CA GLY A 84 1.74 -2.54 13.99
C GLY A 84 3.26 -2.65 13.92
N GLY A 85 3.84 -2.44 12.74
CA GLY A 85 5.28 -2.48 12.54
C GLY A 85 6.02 -1.34 13.23
N LEU A 86 5.50 -0.11 13.12
CA LEU A 86 6.17 1.07 13.69
C LEU A 86 6.31 1.00 15.21
N THR A 87 5.29 0.48 15.91
CA THR A 87 5.31 0.33 17.38
C THR A 87 6.43 -0.62 17.83
N ILE A 88 6.59 -1.75 17.13
CA ILE A 88 7.67 -2.69 17.43
C ILE A 88 9.03 -2.05 17.15
N LEU A 89 9.19 -1.36 16.01
CA LEU A 89 10.44 -0.68 15.65
C LEU A 89 10.82 0.42 16.63
N ARG A 90 9.86 1.19 17.14
CA ARG A 90 10.07 2.16 18.23
C ARG A 90 10.71 1.52 19.45
N ARG A 91 10.21 0.37 19.89
CA ARG A 91 10.79 -0.35 21.05
C ARG A 91 12.16 -0.95 20.75
N LYS A 92 12.36 -1.47 19.53
CA LYS A 92 13.61 -2.17 19.15
C LYS A 92 14.77 -1.22 18.84
N ILE A 93 14.47 0.00 18.37
CA ILE A 93 15.45 0.91 17.76
C ILE A 93 15.40 2.32 18.37
N GLY A 94 14.22 2.83 18.71
CA GLY A 94 14.05 4.19 19.21
C GLY A 94 13.89 5.20 18.09
N GLU A 95 14.79 6.18 18.00
CA GLU A 95 14.80 7.16 16.90
C GLU A 95 15.32 6.55 15.59
N PRO A 96 14.84 7.00 14.42
CA PRO A 96 13.86 8.08 14.20
C PRO A 96 12.38 7.64 14.25
N TYR A 97 12.09 6.37 14.55
CA TYR A 97 10.72 5.85 14.58
C TYR A 97 9.87 6.48 15.68
N THR A 98 10.48 6.82 16.81
CA THR A 98 9.79 7.40 17.97
C THR A 98 9.21 8.77 17.63
N SER A 99 9.95 9.59 16.90
CA SER A 99 9.50 10.91 16.46
C SER A 99 8.60 10.92 15.21
N PHE A 100 8.43 9.80 14.49
CA PHE A 100 7.61 9.76 13.28
C PHE A 100 6.10 9.91 13.61
N PRO A 101 5.39 10.93 13.06
CA PRO A 101 4.00 11.23 13.41
C PRO A 101 3.00 10.38 12.61
N MET A 102 2.89 9.10 12.95
CA MET A 102 2.06 8.10 12.25
C MET A 102 0.58 8.47 12.07
N GLU A 103 0.03 9.34 12.92
CA GLU A 103 -1.31 9.92 12.82
C GLU A 103 -1.52 10.67 11.49
N LEU A 104 -0.43 11.10 10.83
CA LEU A 104 -0.45 11.73 9.51
C LEU A 104 -1.16 10.86 8.46
N THR A 105 -1.25 9.55 8.66
CA THR A 105 -1.82 8.62 7.69
C THR A 105 -3.32 8.37 7.88
N THR A 106 -3.93 8.92 8.93
CA THR A 106 -5.36 8.71 9.26
C THR A 106 -6.31 9.14 8.15
N PHE A 107 -5.98 10.21 7.39
CA PHE A 107 -6.79 10.69 6.25
C PHE A 107 -7.05 9.61 5.19
N ALA A 108 -6.18 8.59 5.11
CA ALA A 108 -6.30 7.51 4.11
C ALA A 108 -7.43 6.51 4.43
N HIS A 109 -8.18 6.71 5.51
CA HIS A 109 -9.34 5.89 5.85
C HIS A 109 -10.40 5.88 4.73
N GLY A 110 -11.20 4.80 4.67
CA GLY A 110 -12.29 4.69 3.68
C GLY A 110 -11.85 4.76 2.21
N GLY A 111 -10.55 4.55 1.93
CA GLY A 111 -9.99 4.73 0.58
C GLY A 111 -9.67 6.19 0.26
N THR A 112 -9.11 6.88 1.26
CA THR A 112 -8.97 8.33 1.46
C THR A 112 -10.29 9.05 1.71
N SER A 113 -10.47 9.58 2.91
CA SER A 113 -11.66 10.33 3.37
C SER A 113 -13.03 9.77 2.93
N GLY A 114 -13.16 8.45 2.79
CA GLY A 114 -14.43 7.79 2.42
C GLY A 114 -14.72 7.66 0.92
N TRP A 115 -13.80 8.03 0.03
CA TRP A 115 -14.02 8.00 -1.42
C TRP A 115 -14.02 6.60 -2.05
N GLY A 116 -13.68 5.56 -1.30
CA GLY A 116 -13.68 4.18 -1.80
C GLY A 116 -12.55 3.86 -2.78
N GLY A 117 -11.53 4.73 -2.89
CA GLY A 117 -10.33 4.56 -3.70
C GLY A 117 -9.37 3.49 -3.17
N THR A 118 -8.06 3.68 -3.33
CA THR A 118 -7.04 2.71 -2.85
C THR A 118 -7.22 2.40 -1.36
N CYS A 119 -7.24 1.12 -0.99
CA CYS A 119 -7.42 0.74 0.41
C CYS A 119 -6.33 1.36 1.31
N GLY A 120 -6.74 2.05 2.38
CA GLY A 120 -5.83 2.74 3.28
C GLY A 120 -4.76 1.84 3.89
N THR A 121 -5.06 0.56 4.12
CA THR A 121 -4.09 -0.42 4.59
C THR A 121 -2.85 -0.51 3.69
N LEU A 122 -3.03 -0.40 2.36
CA LEU A 122 -1.93 -0.43 1.39
C LEU A 122 -1.08 0.84 1.45
N ILE A 123 -1.67 1.98 1.83
CA ILE A 123 -0.96 3.23 2.06
C ILE A 123 -0.08 3.08 3.30
N GLY A 124 -0.62 2.56 4.40
CA GLY A 124 0.15 2.29 5.63
C GLY A 124 1.29 1.31 5.40
N ALA A 125 1.04 0.24 4.65
CA ALA A 125 2.06 -0.73 4.23
C ALA A 125 3.19 -0.07 3.41
N GLY A 126 2.84 0.78 2.44
CA GLY A 126 3.82 1.50 1.62
C GLY A 126 4.66 2.51 2.41
N VAL A 127 4.06 3.19 3.40
CA VAL A 127 4.81 4.05 4.32
C VAL A 127 5.78 3.20 5.13
N LEU A 128 5.33 2.11 5.75
CA LEU A 128 6.18 1.24 6.57
C LEU A 128 7.35 0.66 5.77
N SER A 129 7.11 0.16 4.55
CA SER A 129 8.16 -0.39 3.69
C SER A 129 9.16 0.67 3.25
N THR A 130 8.69 1.88 2.92
CA THR A 130 9.54 3.00 2.50
C THR A 130 10.39 3.53 3.65
N LEU A 131 9.83 3.61 4.87
CA LEU A 131 10.59 3.97 6.06
C LEU A 131 11.75 2.99 6.28
N CYS A 132 11.53 1.69 6.12
CA CYS A 132 12.51 0.67 6.47
C CYS A 132 13.52 0.35 5.37
N ALA A 133 13.11 0.35 4.10
CA ALA A 133 13.93 -0.10 2.97
C ALA A 133 14.24 1.02 1.96
N GLY A 134 13.72 2.23 2.18
CA GLY A 134 13.91 3.39 1.32
C GLY A 134 12.94 3.38 0.13
N PRO A 135 12.87 4.48 -0.66
CA PRO A 135 11.80 4.66 -1.65
C PRO A 135 11.71 3.55 -2.69
N LYS A 136 12.83 3.20 -3.34
CA LYS A 136 12.85 2.23 -4.44
C LYS A 136 12.49 0.80 -4.00
N ILE A 137 13.07 0.33 -2.91
CA ILE A 137 12.79 -1.02 -2.41
C ILE A 137 11.45 -1.06 -1.67
N GLY A 138 11.11 0.01 -0.95
CA GLY A 138 9.82 0.16 -0.30
C GLY A 138 8.66 0.09 -1.29
N GLU A 139 8.78 0.73 -2.46
CA GLU A 139 7.82 0.61 -3.56
C GLU A 139 7.70 -0.82 -4.07
N ALA A 140 8.81 -1.51 -4.30
CA ALA A 140 8.81 -2.90 -4.76
C ALA A 140 8.13 -3.85 -3.74
N ILE A 141 8.43 -3.67 -2.44
CA ILE A 141 7.75 -4.42 -1.36
C ILE A 141 6.26 -4.09 -1.35
N ASN A 142 5.88 -2.82 -1.45
CA ASN A 142 4.48 -2.43 -1.45
C ASN A 142 3.73 -3.00 -2.66
N ASN A 143 4.39 -3.12 -3.82
CA ASN A 143 3.80 -3.74 -5.00
C ASN A 143 3.45 -5.22 -4.75
N GLU A 144 4.33 -5.98 -4.09
CA GLU A 144 4.02 -7.35 -3.66
C GLU A 144 2.87 -7.40 -2.65
N VAL A 145 2.81 -6.46 -1.72
CA VAL A 145 1.71 -6.36 -0.74
C VAL A 145 0.39 -6.06 -1.43
N CYS A 146 0.36 -5.13 -2.40
CA CYS A 146 -0.81 -4.86 -3.23
C CYS A 146 -1.27 -6.09 -4.01
N ASN A 147 -0.33 -6.86 -4.58
CA ASN A 147 -0.66 -8.10 -5.27
C ASN A 147 -1.21 -9.16 -4.31
N PHE A 148 -0.57 -9.35 -3.15
CA PHE A 148 -1.04 -10.25 -2.10
C PHE A 148 -2.45 -9.88 -1.64
N TYR A 149 -2.72 -8.58 -1.42
CA TYR A 149 -4.03 -8.06 -1.08
C TYR A 149 -5.09 -8.39 -2.14
N ALA A 150 -4.75 -8.17 -3.40
CA ALA A 150 -5.68 -8.34 -4.51
C ALA A 150 -6.02 -9.82 -4.78
N THR A 151 -5.07 -10.72 -4.57
CA THR A 151 -5.15 -12.12 -5.02
C THR A 151 -5.47 -13.11 -3.89
N SER A 152 -5.28 -12.74 -2.62
CA SER A 152 -5.55 -13.61 -1.49
C SER A 152 -7.02 -13.56 -1.04
N ALA A 153 -7.52 -14.69 -0.52
CA ALA A 153 -8.81 -14.73 0.16
C ALA A 153 -8.66 -14.17 1.59
N LEU A 154 -9.01 -12.89 1.78
CA LEU A 154 -8.81 -12.15 3.04
C LEU A 154 -10.12 -11.93 3.82
N PRO A 155 -10.08 -11.74 5.16
CA PRO A 155 -8.88 -11.71 6.01
C PRO A 155 -8.30 -13.10 6.32
N ILE A 156 -6.99 -13.18 6.60
CA ILE A 156 -6.30 -14.41 7.08
C ILE A 156 -6.05 -14.32 8.58
N PHE A 157 -5.69 -13.13 9.07
CA PHE A 157 -5.36 -12.88 10.47
C PHE A 157 -6.57 -13.11 11.39
N VAL A 158 -6.30 -13.82 12.48
CA VAL A 158 -7.23 -13.99 13.60
C VAL A 158 -6.65 -13.23 14.80
N PRO A 159 -7.28 -12.13 15.23
CA PRO A 159 -6.83 -11.37 16.39
C PRO A 159 -7.05 -12.17 17.67
N ASP A 160 -6.20 -11.95 18.67
CA ASP A 160 -6.39 -12.54 20.00
C ASP A 160 -7.68 -12.00 20.66
N HIS A 161 -8.10 -10.79 20.30
CA HIS A 161 -9.32 -10.13 20.78
C HIS A 161 -10.20 -9.63 19.62
N PRO A 162 -10.95 -10.52 18.95
CA PRO A 162 -11.85 -10.13 17.87
C PRO A 162 -12.96 -9.20 18.36
N LYS A 163 -13.29 -8.16 17.59
CA LYS A 163 -14.41 -7.24 17.89
C LYS A 163 -15.73 -7.72 17.30
N ALA A 164 -15.68 -8.61 16.30
CA ALA A 164 -16.86 -9.26 15.76
C ALA A 164 -16.54 -10.68 15.28
N GLN A 165 -17.60 -11.49 15.15
CA GLN A 165 -17.53 -12.80 14.50
C GLN A 165 -17.70 -12.61 13.00
N ILE A 166 -16.74 -13.10 12.23
CA ILE A 166 -16.77 -13.14 10.77
C ILE A 166 -16.63 -14.59 10.31
N LYS A 167 -17.34 -14.96 9.25
CA LYS A 167 -17.44 -16.36 8.79
C LYS A 167 -16.77 -16.59 7.45
N THR A 168 -16.55 -15.53 6.69
CA THR A 168 -16.11 -15.62 5.30
C THR A 168 -14.84 -14.83 5.02
N THR A 169 -14.16 -15.26 3.96
CA THR A 169 -13.08 -14.54 3.31
C THR A 169 -13.44 -14.32 1.85
N SER A 170 -12.82 -13.33 1.20
CA SER A 170 -13.04 -13.08 -0.22
C SER A 170 -11.79 -12.54 -0.89
N THR A 171 -11.57 -12.90 -2.15
CA THR A 171 -10.57 -12.26 -2.99
C THR A 171 -11.14 -10.99 -3.60
N SER A 172 -10.43 -9.86 -3.48
CA SER A 172 -10.92 -8.58 -4.01
C SER A 172 -10.73 -8.45 -5.52
N ASN A 173 -9.70 -9.10 -6.08
CA ASN A 173 -9.21 -8.89 -7.45
C ASN A 173 -8.97 -7.40 -7.75
N SER A 174 -8.65 -6.60 -6.74
CA SER A 174 -8.46 -5.14 -6.87
C SER A 174 -7.81 -4.54 -5.61
N PRO A 175 -6.95 -3.52 -5.75
CA PRO A 175 -6.48 -2.73 -4.61
C PRO A 175 -7.53 -1.75 -4.07
N LEU A 176 -8.66 -1.56 -4.76
CA LEU A 176 -9.70 -0.60 -4.38
C LEU A 176 -10.47 -1.05 -3.13
N CYS A 177 -10.65 -0.11 -2.21
CA CYS A 177 -11.39 -0.29 -0.98
C CYS A 177 -12.84 -0.66 -1.26
N HIS A 178 -13.51 0.08 -2.16
CA HIS A 178 -14.92 -0.13 -2.50
C HIS A 178 -15.20 -1.55 -3.01
N LEU A 179 -14.37 -2.04 -3.94
CA LEU A 179 -14.52 -3.40 -4.48
C LEU A 179 -14.19 -4.47 -3.43
N SER A 180 -13.12 -4.28 -2.66
CA SER A 180 -12.72 -5.23 -1.62
C SER A 180 -13.77 -5.38 -0.53
N VAL A 181 -14.23 -4.26 0.06
CA VAL A 181 -15.22 -4.30 1.14
C VAL A 181 -16.58 -4.72 0.62
N GLY A 182 -17.00 -4.26 -0.56
CA GLY A 182 -18.28 -4.60 -1.17
C GLY A 182 -18.44 -6.09 -1.45
N LYS A 183 -17.45 -6.71 -2.13
CA LYS A 183 -17.46 -8.16 -2.40
C LYS A 183 -17.49 -8.99 -1.13
N TRP A 184 -16.70 -8.60 -0.12
CA TRP A 184 -16.68 -9.31 1.15
C TRP A 184 -18.02 -9.20 1.89
N MET A 185 -18.57 -7.99 2.01
CA MET A 185 -19.86 -7.75 2.68
C MET A 185 -21.00 -8.52 2.03
N GLN A 186 -21.04 -8.55 0.70
CA GLN A 186 -22.01 -9.35 -0.05
C GLN A 186 -21.91 -10.84 0.30
N LYS A 187 -20.69 -11.38 0.41
CA LYS A 187 -20.45 -12.79 0.74
C LYS A 187 -20.76 -13.11 2.21
N GLU A 188 -20.42 -12.22 3.13
CA GLU A 188 -20.69 -12.37 4.56
C GLU A 188 -22.19 -12.16 4.89
N GLY A 189 -22.91 -11.41 4.06
CA GLY A 189 -24.32 -11.06 4.28
C GLY A 189 -24.50 -9.93 5.31
N VAL A 190 -23.58 -8.95 5.33
CA VAL A 190 -23.60 -7.82 6.28
C VAL A 190 -23.55 -6.47 5.58
N GLY A 191 -23.91 -5.41 6.29
CA GLY A 191 -23.92 -4.03 5.77
C GLY A 191 -22.62 -3.26 6.00
N PHE A 192 -22.49 -2.13 5.30
CA PHE A 192 -21.44 -1.14 5.53
C PHE A 192 -21.57 -0.53 6.93
N LEU A 193 -20.44 -0.29 7.61
CA LEU A 193 -20.35 0.12 9.02
C LEU A 193 -20.92 -0.88 10.03
N SER A 194 -21.17 -2.12 9.63
CA SER A 194 -21.43 -3.20 10.59
C SER A 194 -20.19 -3.49 11.45
N PRO A 195 -20.35 -3.96 12.70
CA PRO A 195 -19.23 -4.42 13.52
C PRO A 195 -18.34 -5.44 12.79
N GLN A 196 -18.95 -6.33 12.00
CA GLN A 196 -18.28 -7.34 11.18
C GLN A 196 -17.41 -6.71 10.10
N GLN A 197 -17.93 -5.72 9.38
CA GLN A 197 -17.17 -5.00 8.35
C GLN A 197 -15.99 -4.25 8.97
N MET A 198 -16.20 -3.59 10.11
CA MET A 198 -15.15 -2.85 10.82
C MET A 198 -14.05 -3.78 11.32
N ASP A 199 -14.42 -4.89 11.97
CA ASP A 199 -13.50 -5.93 12.42
C ASP A 199 -12.72 -6.55 11.26
N ARG A 200 -13.40 -6.87 10.14
CA ARG A 200 -12.74 -7.35 8.91
C ARG A 200 -11.71 -6.35 8.38
N CYS A 201 -12.01 -5.05 8.36
CA CYS A 201 -11.06 -4.03 7.93
C CYS A 201 -9.87 -3.90 8.90
N GLY A 202 -10.08 -4.08 10.21
CA GLY A 202 -9.00 -4.21 11.19
C GLY A 202 -8.10 -5.41 10.93
N ARG A 203 -8.68 -6.58 10.63
CA ARG A 203 -7.92 -7.79 10.28
C ARG A 203 -7.14 -7.64 8.97
N LEU A 204 -7.72 -6.98 7.97
CA LEU A 204 -6.99 -6.63 6.74
C LEU A 204 -5.78 -5.73 7.02
N ALA A 205 -5.91 -4.76 7.94
CA ALA A 205 -4.79 -3.92 8.35
C ALA A 205 -3.68 -4.74 8.99
N ALA A 206 -4.04 -5.72 9.83
CA ALA A 206 -3.10 -6.68 10.41
C ALA A 206 -2.44 -7.57 9.34
N ASP A 207 -3.22 -8.16 8.42
CA ASP A 207 -2.71 -9.01 7.34
C ASP A 207 -1.62 -8.30 6.52
N MET A 208 -1.89 -7.06 6.09
CA MET A 208 -0.91 -6.33 5.29
C MET A 208 0.27 -5.85 6.13
N CYS A 209 0.06 -5.46 7.39
CA CYS A 209 1.17 -5.13 8.28
C CYS A 209 2.14 -6.32 8.41
N MET A 210 1.61 -7.50 8.73
CA MET A 210 2.39 -8.73 8.88
C MET A 210 3.09 -9.10 7.57
N LYS A 211 2.37 -9.06 6.44
CA LYS A 211 2.95 -9.35 5.13
C LYS A 211 4.07 -8.37 4.74
N THR A 212 3.90 -7.07 5.02
CA THR A 212 4.95 -6.07 4.81
C THR A 212 6.19 -6.41 5.64
N ILE A 213 6.02 -6.80 6.91
CA ILE A 213 7.13 -7.18 7.79
C ILE A 213 7.82 -8.46 7.29
N GLU A 214 7.07 -9.46 6.82
CA GLU A 214 7.65 -10.67 6.21
C GLU A 214 8.54 -10.32 5.01
N TYR A 215 8.09 -9.44 4.12
CA TYR A 215 8.90 -8.99 2.98
C TYR A 215 10.10 -8.15 3.41
N LEU A 216 9.97 -7.29 4.42
CA LEU A 216 11.09 -6.54 5.00
C LEU A 216 12.13 -7.47 5.64
N ASN A 217 11.70 -8.54 6.32
CA ASN A 217 12.58 -9.55 6.88
C ASN A 217 13.34 -10.29 5.76
N LEU A 218 12.66 -10.66 4.67
CA LEU A 218 13.29 -11.27 3.50
C LEU A 218 14.30 -10.30 2.85
N TRP A 219 13.96 -9.02 2.74
CA TRP A 219 14.86 -8.00 2.20
C TRP A 219 16.11 -7.84 3.09
N ALA A 220 15.94 -7.79 4.40
CA ALA A 220 17.04 -7.70 5.36
C ALA A 220 17.99 -8.91 5.32
N ASP A 221 17.52 -10.05 4.82
CA ASP A 221 18.30 -11.26 4.57
C ASP A 221 18.90 -11.33 3.14
N GLY A 222 18.62 -10.35 2.28
CA GLY A 222 19.01 -10.37 0.87
C GLY A 222 18.23 -11.40 0.02
N LYS A 223 17.06 -11.84 0.50
CA LYS A 223 16.22 -12.88 -0.10
C LYS A 223 14.90 -12.36 -0.67
N PHE A 224 14.64 -11.06 -0.60
CA PHE A 224 13.44 -10.48 -1.18
C PHE A 224 13.55 -10.45 -2.71
N GLU A 225 12.54 -11.00 -3.38
CA GLU A 225 12.41 -10.98 -4.83
C GLU A 225 11.09 -10.29 -5.21
N ALA A 226 11.19 -9.22 -6.00
CA ALA A 226 10.03 -8.57 -6.59
C ALA A 226 9.52 -9.41 -7.78
N LYS A 227 8.46 -10.19 -7.56
CA LYS A 227 7.84 -11.08 -8.55
C LYS A 227 6.75 -10.37 -9.35
N THR A 228 6.01 -9.49 -8.68
CA THR A 228 5.00 -8.63 -9.25
C THR A 228 5.69 -7.54 -10.07
N LYS A 229 5.65 -7.69 -11.39
CA LYS A 229 6.09 -6.67 -12.36
C LYS A 229 4.96 -5.67 -12.59
N ALA A 230 5.16 -4.72 -13.53
CA ALA A 230 4.23 -3.66 -13.90
C ALA A 230 2.75 -4.12 -13.90
N PRO A 231 1.98 -3.90 -12.81
CA PRO A 231 0.63 -4.43 -12.66
C PRO A 231 -0.30 -3.89 -13.75
N VAL A 232 0.01 -2.68 -14.21
CA VAL A 232 -0.60 -1.99 -15.35
C VAL A 232 -0.57 -2.79 -16.66
N MET A 233 0.42 -3.66 -16.87
CA MET A 233 0.54 -4.48 -18.09
C MET A 233 -0.10 -5.87 -17.95
N ALA A 234 -0.46 -6.28 -16.73
CA ALA A 234 -0.83 -7.68 -16.43
C ALA A 234 -2.27 -7.85 -15.94
N ASN A 235 -2.85 -6.84 -15.29
CA ASN A 235 -4.10 -7.03 -14.56
C ASN A 235 -5.35 -6.47 -15.27
N GLU A 236 -5.22 -5.98 -16.52
CA GLU A 236 -6.31 -5.39 -17.32
C GLU A 236 -7.18 -4.37 -16.55
N ILE A 237 -6.62 -3.77 -15.49
CA ILE A 237 -7.31 -2.79 -14.67
C ILE A 237 -7.28 -1.48 -15.45
N PRO A 238 -8.41 -0.82 -15.70
CA PRO A 238 -8.40 0.56 -16.19
C PRO A 238 -7.59 1.42 -15.23
N SER A 239 -6.42 1.87 -15.68
CA SER A 239 -5.41 2.56 -14.90
C SER A 239 -4.76 3.65 -15.76
N GLN A 240 -3.77 4.37 -15.22
CA GLN A 240 -3.27 5.58 -15.89
C GLN A 240 -2.71 5.36 -17.30
N ASN A 241 -2.17 4.18 -17.63
CA ASN A 241 -1.46 3.98 -18.90
C ASN A 241 -2.31 3.32 -20.00
N ASN A 242 -3.49 2.77 -19.67
CA ASN A 242 -4.48 2.28 -20.65
C ASN A 242 -5.76 3.12 -20.64
N CYS A 243 -5.76 4.28 -19.96
CA CYS A 243 -6.94 5.15 -19.90
C CYS A 243 -7.39 5.59 -21.30
N THR A 244 -6.48 5.78 -22.26
CA THR A 244 -6.83 6.14 -23.65
C THR A 244 -7.46 4.99 -24.45
N GLU A 245 -7.29 3.74 -24.02
CA GLU A 245 -7.91 2.57 -24.67
C GLU A 245 -9.44 2.60 -24.52
N CYS A 246 -9.96 3.21 -23.46
CA CYS A 246 -11.41 3.43 -23.25
C CYS A 246 -11.82 4.91 -23.26
N HIS A 247 -10.92 5.84 -22.89
CA HIS A 247 -11.21 7.27 -22.63
C HIS A 247 -10.52 8.23 -23.61
N GLY A 248 -10.01 7.77 -24.76
CA GLY A 248 -9.45 8.65 -25.78
C GLY A 248 -10.43 9.73 -26.24
N SER A 249 -11.59 9.32 -26.76
CA SER A 249 -12.70 10.23 -27.12
C SER A 249 -13.99 9.97 -26.32
N ASN A 250 -14.04 8.85 -25.57
CA ASN A 250 -15.20 8.39 -24.81
C ASN A 250 -14.90 8.33 -23.31
N ILE A 251 -14.58 9.48 -22.70
CA ILE A 251 -14.51 9.59 -21.24
C ILE A 251 -15.92 9.37 -20.65
N PRO A 252 -16.15 8.38 -19.76
CA PRO A 252 -17.41 8.16 -19.11
C PRO A 252 -17.85 9.44 -18.43
N LYS A 253 -19.06 9.88 -18.78
CA LYS A 253 -19.69 10.96 -18.05
C LYS A 253 -19.93 10.45 -16.62
N THR A 254 -19.44 11.19 -15.63
CA THR A 254 -19.88 10.98 -14.26
C THR A 254 -21.41 11.11 -14.23
N SER A 255 -22.10 10.23 -13.50
CA SER A 255 -23.56 10.14 -13.50
C SER A 255 -24.28 11.35 -12.85
N GLY A 256 -23.61 12.49 -12.70
CA GLY A 256 -24.15 13.71 -12.12
C GLY A 256 -23.07 14.76 -11.83
N LYS A 257 -23.52 15.91 -11.29
CA LYS A 257 -22.63 16.92 -10.71
C LYS A 257 -21.84 16.29 -9.55
N PHE A 258 -20.56 16.63 -9.48
CA PHE A 258 -19.70 16.25 -8.36
C PHE A 258 -20.32 16.80 -7.05
N GLY A 259 -20.76 15.91 -6.15
CA GLY A 259 -21.39 16.28 -4.88
C GLY A 259 -20.35 16.57 -3.79
N THR A 260 -20.76 17.26 -2.72
CA THR A 260 -19.87 17.66 -1.60
C THR A 260 -19.68 16.59 -0.51
N GLY A 261 -20.24 15.38 -0.69
CA GLY A 261 -20.18 14.30 0.31
C GLY A 261 -21.07 14.54 1.54
N LEU A 262 -21.07 13.59 2.48
CA LEU A 262 -21.71 13.68 3.80
C LEU A 262 -20.62 13.73 4.89
N ASP A 263 -20.83 14.53 5.94
CA ASP A 263 -19.90 14.68 7.07
C ASP A 263 -19.99 13.46 8.01
N LEU A 264 -19.20 12.42 7.71
CA LEU A 264 -19.17 11.16 8.47
C LEU A 264 -18.61 11.31 9.90
N LEU A 265 -17.96 12.43 10.22
CA LEU A 265 -17.32 12.66 11.53
C LEU A 265 -18.20 13.46 12.50
N LYS A 266 -19.33 14.02 12.04
CA LYS A 266 -20.32 14.69 12.89
C LYS A 266 -21.42 13.77 13.42
N SER A 267 -21.55 12.56 12.89
CA SER A 267 -22.43 11.54 13.47
C SER A 267 -21.70 10.83 14.61
N GLY A 268 -21.90 11.29 15.84
CA GLY A 268 -21.38 10.65 17.04
C GLY A 268 -21.88 9.20 17.16
N HIS A 269 -20.93 8.27 17.19
CA HIS A 269 -21.04 6.94 17.77
C HIS A 269 -19.81 6.70 18.64
#